data_AF-A0A5Q4DZB6-F1
#
_entry.id   AF-A0A5Q4DZB6-F1
#
_cell.length_a   1.000
_cell.length_b   1.000
_cell.length_c   1.000
_cell.angle_alpha   90.00
_cell.angle_beta   90.00
_cell.angle_gamma   90.00
#
_symmetry.space_group_name_H-M   'P 1'
#
loop_
_entity.id
_entity.type
_entity.pdbx_description
1 polymer ?
#
loop_
_entity_poly.entity_id
_entity_poly.type
_entity_poly.pdbx_seq_one_letter_code
_entity_poly.pdbx_strand_id
1 'polypeptide(L)'
;MFKGFIWAGLLSGGFIFLFSSVGLYARAVGAEGPPSLTVPALFGLPMLLVFNAIMLTSAGSTLDSTFSSTAKVGARDWFHRKGAPTESQARLGRWWIIAIALLGNVPLLSIYLGDRVGPAIILATTISGTMVMGLAPIFLLAFLPRAGALSFHLAFWPGLVFGVLRVAENVIAAPIFPAWMSLGTGRYAVDLGVNIYGLLLCTAGYLIGAWLGSFTPKAAKALPEA
;
A
#
# COMPACT_ATOMS: atom_id res chain seq x y z
N MET A 1 8.85 -18.05 15.45
CA MET A 1 8.27 -17.16 14.41
C MET A 1 6.90 -16.62 14.82
N PHE A 2 5.89 -17.45 15.14
CA PHE A 2 4.53 -16.98 15.52
C PHE A 2 4.48 -15.97 16.68
N LYS A 3 5.18 -16.25 17.79
CA LYS A 3 5.29 -15.30 18.92
C LYS A 3 5.85 -13.94 18.49
N GLY A 4 6.79 -13.93 17.54
CA GLY A 4 7.35 -12.70 16.99
C GLY A 4 6.33 -11.89 16.19
N PHE A 5 5.50 -12.55 15.37
CA PHE A 5 4.41 -11.89 14.65
C PHE A 5 3.35 -11.29 15.59
N ILE A 6 3.00 -11.99 16.67
CA ILE A 6 2.08 -11.45 17.68
C ILE A 6 2.66 -10.17 18.29
N TRP A 7 3.91 -10.22 18.77
CA TRP A 7 4.54 -9.06 19.38
C TRP A 7 4.71 -7.90 18.38
N ALA A 8 5.08 -8.18 17.14
CA ALA A 8 5.18 -7.16 16.10
C ALA A 8 3.82 -6.47 15.85
N GLY A 9 2.74 -7.24 15.74
CA GLY A 9 1.39 -6.71 15.56
C GLY A 9 0.93 -5.85 16.75
N LEU A 10 1.11 -6.34 17.98
CA LEU A 10 0.73 -5.62 19.19
C LEU A 10 1.53 -4.32 19.36
N LEU A 11 2.86 -4.38 19.19
CA LEU A 11 3.72 -3.20 19.31
C LEU A 11 3.41 -2.19 18.21
N SER A 12 3.31 -2.62 16.94
CA SER A 12 3.00 -1.72 15.82
C SER A 12 1.62 -1.07 15.98
N GLY A 13 0.58 -1.86 16.29
CA GLY A 13 -0.76 -1.33 16.56
C GLY A 13 -0.79 -0.39 17.76
N GLY A 14 -0.06 -0.73 18.83
CA GLY A 14 0.10 0.13 20.00
C GLY A 14 0.75 1.47 19.66
N PHE A 15 1.83 1.49 18.87
CA PHE A 15 2.45 2.73 18.41
C PHE A 15 1.53 3.55 17.51
N ILE A 16 0.78 2.93 16.58
CA ILE A 16 -0.21 3.65 15.75
C ILE A 16 -1.25 4.33 16.63
N PHE A 17 -1.78 3.62 17.64
CA PHE A 17 -2.73 4.18 18.59
C PHE A 17 -2.11 5.34 19.39
N LEU A 18 -0.89 5.18 19.90
CA LEU A 18 -0.19 6.25 20.63
C LEU A 18 0.08 7.47 19.73
N PHE A 19 0.53 7.28 18.49
CA PHE A 19 0.74 8.39 17.55
C PHE A 19 -0.55 9.13 17.20
N SER A 20 -1.71 8.46 17.24
CA SER A 20 -3.01 9.11 17.03
C SER A 20 -3.31 10.19 18.09
N SER A 21 -2.75 10.05 19.30
CA SER A 21 -2.90 11.04 20.38
C SER A 21 -2.32 12.40 20.01
N VAL A 22 -1.26 12.46 19.19
CA VAL A 22 -0.68 13.71 18.69
C VAL A 22 -1.71 14.48 17.85
N GLY A 23 -2.45 13.78 16.98
CA GLY A 23 -3.54 14.37 16.21
C GLY A 23 -4.72 14.82 17.06
N LEU A 24 -5.08 14.03 18.08
CA LEU A 24 -6.15 14.40 19.03
C LEU A 24 -5.77 15.61 19.86
N TYR A 25 -4.51 15.70 20.31
CA TYR A 25 -4.00 16.86 21.04
C TYR A 25 -4.02 18.12 20.18
N ALA A 26 -3.52 18.04 18.93
CA ALA A 26 -3.60 19.16 17.97
C ALA A 26 -5.03 19.67 17.82
N ARG A 27 -6.00 18.75 17.69
CA ARG A 27 -7.42 19.11 17.62
C ARG A 27 -7.94 19.76 18.90
N ALA A 28 -7.54 19.27 20.07
CA ALA A 28 -8.00 19.77 21.36
C ALA A 28 -7.55 21.22 21.63
N VAL A 29 -6.34 21.57 21.18
CA VAL A 29 -5.79 22.93 21.33
C VAL A 29 -6.12 23.86 20.15
N GLY A 30 -6.88 23.37 19.17
CA GLY A 30 -7.22 24.14 17.97
C GLY A 30 -6.02 24.46 17.07
N ALA A 31 -4.98 23.63 17.08
CA ALA A 31 -3.80 23.84 16.24
C ALA A 31 -4.14 23.60 14.76
N GLU A 32 -3.91 24.62 13.94
CA GLU A 32 -4.06 24.53 12.48
C GLU A 32 -2.80 23.97 11.83
N GLY A 33 -2.97 23.15 10.79
CA GLY A 33 -1.88 22.56 10.00
C GLY A 33 -1.52 21.12 10.40
N PRO A 34 -0.45 20.54 9.81
CA PRO A 34 -0.06 19.16 10.04
C PRO A 34 0.36 18.91 11.50
N PRO A 35 -0.32 18.00 12.24
CA PRO A 35 -0.02 17.73 13.66
C PRO A 35 1.41 17.31 13.94
N SER A 36 2.08 16.67 12.97
CA SER A 36 3.47 16.24 13.07
C SER A 36 4.48 17.39 13.13
N LEU A 37 4.09 18.61 12.75
CA LEU A 37 4.94 19.80 12.83
C LEU A 37 4.43 20.76 13.90
N THR A 38 3.12 20.95 13.97
CA THR A 38 2.50 21.95 14.84
C THR A 38 2.57 21.54 16.30
N VAL A 39 2.34 20.26 16.64
CA VAL A 39 2.41 19.80 18.02
C VAL A 39 3.82 19.91 18.61
N PRO A 40 4.89 19.40 17.96
CA PRO A 40 6.24 19.60 18.47
C PRO A 40 6.64 21.07 18.60
N ALA A 41 6.17 21.94 17.69
CA ALA A 41 6.43 23.38 17.76
C ALA A 41 5.82 24.05 18.99
N LEU A 42 4.66 23.57 19.49
CA LEU A 42 4.06 24.06 20.75
C LEU A 42 4.95 23.79 21.97
N PHE A 43 5.78 22.74 21.92
CA PHE A 43 6.76 22.42 22.98
C PHE A 43 8.13 23.11 22.78
N GLY A 44 8.25 23.98 21.78
CA GLY A 44 9.45 24.77 21.51
C GLY A 44 10.47 24.09 20.57
N LEU A 45 11.52 24.86 20.25
CA LEU A 45 12.53 24.47 19.26
C LEU A 45 13.22 23.11 19.54
N PRO A 46 13.63 22.76 20.78
CA PRO A 46 14.29 21.47 21.02
C PRO A 46 13.40 20.28 20.65
N MET A 47 12.11 20.31 21.01
CA MET A 47 11.18 19.24 20.67
C MET A 47 10.89 19.16 19.18
N LEU A 48 10.78 20.30 18.50
CA LEU A 48 10.67 20.35 17.04
C LEU A 48 11.86 19.70 16.34
N LEU A 49 13.09 19.96 16.79
CA LEU A 49 14.30 19.36 16.23
C LEU A 49 14.34 17.84 16.46
N VAL A 50 14.01 17.37 17.66
CA VAL A 50 13.94 15.94 17.99
C VAL A 50 12.92 15.24 17.09
N PHE A 51 11.72 15.81 16.97
CA PHE A 51 10.66 15.20 16.16
C PHE A 51 11.02 15.18 14.67
N ASN A 52 11.63 16.24 14.15
CA ASN A 52 12.13 16.27 12.77
C ASN A 52 13.22 15.23 12.52
N ALA A 53 14.14 15.02 13.46
CA ALA A 53 15.17 13.98 13.33
C ALA A 53 14.54 12.57 13.32
N ILE A 54 13.55 12.30 14.17
CA ILE A 54 12.82 11.03 14.19
C ILE A 54 12.09 10.80 12.86
N MET A 55 11.36 11.81 12.37
CA MET A 55 10.62 11.70 11.11
C MET A 55 11.56 11.51 9.91
N LEU A 56 12.67 12.24 9.85
CA LEU A 56 13.65 12.13 8.77
C LEU A 56 14.32 10.74 8.75
N THR A 57 14.71 10.23 9.92
CA THR A 57 15.32 8.89 10.01
C THR A 57 14.30 7.78 9.69
N SER A 58 13.05 7.91 10.12
CA SER A 58 11.97 6.97 9.75
C SER A 58 11.63 7.00 8.27
N ALA A 59 11.65 8.18 7.63
CA ALA A 59 11.47 8.29 6.18
C ALA A 59 12.65 7.64 5.44
N GLY A 60 13.88 7.87 5.92
CA GLY A 60 15.10 7.27 5.37
C GLY A 60 15.09 5.75 5.38
N SER A 61 14.68 5.12 6.48
CA SER A 61 14.60 3.64 6.58
C SER A 61 13.53 3.05 5.64
N THR A 62 12.43 3.77 5.43
CA THR A 62 11.38 3.37 4.47
C THR A 62 11.89 3.48 3.03
N LEU A 63 12.67 4.52 2.71
CA LEU A 63 13.32 4.65 1.40
C LEU A 63 14.34 3.56 1.14
N ASP A 64 15.18 3.22 2.12
CA ASP A 64 16.20 2.18 1.98
C ASP A 64 15.58 0.80 1.67
N SER A 65 14.56 0.40 2.43
CA SER A 65 13.84 -0.85 2.18
C SER A 65 13.09 -0.86 0.84
N THR A 66 12.56 0.29 0.41
CA THR A 66 11.93 0.46 -0.91
C THR A 66 12.95 0.33 -2.04
N PHE A 67 14.11 0.98 -1.92
CA PHE A 67 15.19 0.89 -2.90
C PHE A 67 15.75 -0.52 -3.01
N SER A 68 16.00 -1.19 -1.88
CA SER A 68 16.47 -2.57 -1.85
C SER A 68 15.45 -3.54 -2.48
N SER A 69 14.16 -3.40 -2.14
CA SER A 69 13.09 -4.22 -2.71
C SER A 69 12.93 -3.99 -4.22
N THR A 70 12.97 -2.73 -4.66
CA THR A 70 12.87 -2.37 -6.08
C THR A 70 14.07 -2.88 -6.89
N ALA A 71 15.27 -2.74 -6.33
CA ALA A 71 16.50 -3.27 -6.95
C ALA A 71 16.41 -4.79 -7.14
N LYS A 72 15.93 -5.52 -6.13
CA LYS A 72 15.75 -6.97 -6.22
C LYS A 72 14.72 -7.36 -7.27
N VAL A 73 13.54 -6.71 -7.26
CA VAL A 73 12.47 -6.99 -8.23
C VAL A 73 12.96 -6.73 -9.65
N GLY A 74 13.51 -5.54 -9.90
CA GLY A 74 13.91 -5.11 -11.24
C GLY A 74 15.15 -5.81 -11.79
N ALA A 75 16.10 -6.23 -10.93
CA ALA A 75 17.33 -6.88 -11.40
C ALA A 75 17.25 -8.42 -11.45
N ARG A 76 16.31 -9.02 -10.69
CA ARG A 76 16.25 -10.47 -10.48
C ARG A 76 14.87 -11.06 -10.62
N ASP A 77 13.91 -10.66 -9.79
CA ASP A 77 12.63 -11.37 -9.67
C ASP A 77 11.81 -11.26 -10.97
N TRP A 78 11.82 -10.09 -11.61
CA TRP A 78 11.17 -9.85 -12.91
C TRP A 78 11.69 -10.77 -14.03
N PHE A 79 12.98 -11.10 -13.98
CA PHE A 79 13.65 -11.96 -14.97
C PHE A 79 13.78 -13.42 -14.50
N HIS A 80 13.06 -13.79 -13.43
CA HIS A 80 13.07 -15.15 -12.86
C HIS A 80 14.48 -15.70 -12.56
N ARG A 81 15.43 -14.82 -12.20
CA ARG A 81 16.83 -15.21 -11.98
C ARG A 81 17.00 -15.89 -10.63
N LYS A 82 17.55 -17.11 -10.65
CA LYS A 82 17.82 -17.95 -9.46
C LYS A 82 19.31 -17.95 -9.11
N GLY A 83 19.67 -18.40 -7.91
CA GLY A 83 21.06 -18.51 -7.44
C GLY A 83 21.63 -17.21 -6.85
N ALA A 84 22.94 -17.14 -6.64
CA ALA A 84 23.59 -15.98 -6.04
C ALA A 84 23.51 -14.72 -6.93
N PRO A 85 23.49 -13.50 -6.36
CA PRO A 85 23.54 -12.26 -7.12
C PRO A 85 24.89 -12.08 -7.82
N THR A 86 24.83 -11.70 -9.10
CA THR A 86 26.02 -11.35 -9.90
C THR A 86 26.28 -9.84 -9.85
N GLU A 87 27.52 -9.44 -10.15
CA GLU A 87 27.89 -8.01 -10.22
C GLU A 87 27.06 -7.24 -11.27
N SER A 88 26.74 -7.88 -12.40
CA SER A 88 25.86 -7.31 -13.44
C SER A 88 24.44 -7.08 -12.94
N GLN A 89 23.91 -7.97 -12.09
CA GLN A 89 22.60 -7.80 -11.45
C GLN A 89 22.64 -6.69 -10.41
N ALA A 90 23.72 -6.57 -9.62
CA ALA A 90 23.88 -5.47 -8.68
C ALA A 90 23.92 -4.11 -9.41
N ARG A 91 24.63 -4.02 -10.54
CA ARG A 91 24.65 -2.82 -11.38
C ARG A 91 23.28 -2.47 -11.94
N LEU A 92 22.53 -3.46 -12.43
CA LEU A 92 21.15 -3.27 -12.88
C LEU A 92 20.23 -2.82 -11.73
N GLY A 93 20.41 -3.38 -10.53
CA GLY A 93 19.68 -2.98 -9.33
C GLY A 93 19.89 -1.50 -8.97
N ARG A 94 21.13 -1.01 -9.07
CA ARG A 94 21.44 0.42 -8.87
C ARG A 94 20.71 1.32 -9.88
N TRP A 95 20.59 0.88 -11.14
CA TRP A 95 19.79 1.61 -12.14
C TRP A 95 18.31 1.65 -11.79
N TRP A 96 17.75 0.56 -11.27
CA TRP A 96 16.37 0.55 -10.77
C TRP A 96 16.18 1.48 -9.57
N ILE A 97 17.17 1.58 -8.67
CA ILE A 97 17.15 2.56 -7.57
C ILE A 97 17.12 3.99 -8.11
N ILE A 98 17.96 4.32 -9.09
CA ILE A 98 17.97 5.64 -9.72
C ILE A 98 16.62 5.90 -10.39
N ALA A 99 16.09 4.94 -11.15
CA ALA A 99 14.81 5.08 -11.84
C ALA A 99 13.66 5.34 -10.85
N ILE A 100 13.53 4.54 -9.79
CA ILE A 100 12.44 4.72 -8.82
C ILE A 100 12.65 5.97 -7.95
N ALA A 101 13.89 6.39 -7.68
CA ALA A 101 14.17 7.65 -7.02
C ALA A 101 13.71 8.82 -7.88
N LEU A 102 14.03 8.84 -9.18
CA LEU A 102 13.58 9.90 -10.09
C LEU A 102 12.05 9.89 -10.24
N LEU A 103 11.44 8.73 -10.52
CA LEU A 103 9.99 8.60 -10.66
C LEU A 103 9.23 8.93 -9.38
N GLY A 104 9.73 8.49 -8.22
CA GLY A 104 9.14 8.76 -6.91
C GLY A 104 9.20 10.24 -6.50
N ASN A 105 10.12 11.02 -7.10
CA ASN A 105 10.17 12.48 -6.91
C ASN A 105 9.24 13.23 -7.88
N VAL A 106 8.72 12.61 -8.94
CA VAL A 106 7.78 13.27 -9.88
C VAL A 106 6.54 13.81 -9.15
N PRO A 107 5.89 13.08 -8.23
CA PRO A 107 4.80 13.64 -7.45
C PRO A 107 5.17 14.87 -6.63
N LEU A 108 6.43 15.09 -6.25
CA LEU A 108 6.83 16.33 -5.54
C LEU A 108 6.75 17.55 -6.47
N LEU A 109 6.82 17.36 -7.79
CA LEU A 109 6.58 18.44 -8.74
C LEU A 109 5.14 18.95 -8.69
N SER A 110 4.20 18.19 -8.09
CA SER A 110 2.84 18.66 -7.83
C SER A 110 2.78 19.91 -6.94
N ILE A 111 3.79 20.14 -6.10
CA ILE A 111 3.94 21.37 -5.30
C ILE A 111 4.04 22.61 -6.21
N TYR A 112 4.58 22.45 -7.43
CA TYR A 112 4.68 23.52 -8.43
C TYR A 112 3.47 23.58 -9.38
N LEU A 113 2.58 22.59 -9.35
CA LEU A 113 1.38 22.51 -10.20
C LEU A 113 0.12 23.10 -9.54
N GLY A 114 0.27 23.72 -8.36
CA GLY A 114 -0.77 24.44 -7.63
C GLY A 114 -1.69 23.55 -6.76
N ASP A 115 -2.56 24.20 -5.98
CA ASP A 115 -3.44 23.59 -4.96
C ASP A 115 -4.39 22.49 -5.48
N ARG A 116 -4.47 22.30 -6.80
CA ARG A 116 -5.31 21.27 -7.44
C ARG A 116 -4.69 19.87 -7.42
N VAL A 117 -3.37 19.74 -7.16
CA VAL A 117 -2.67 18.44 -7.12
C VAL A 117 -2.01 18.15 -5.75
N GLY A 118 -2.07 19.10 -4.82
CA GLY A 118 -1.46 19.01 -3.48
C GLY A 118 -1.85 17.81 -2.59
N PRO A 119 -3.07 17.22 -2.67
CA PRO A 119 -3.42 16.05 -1.87
C PRO A 119 -2.76 14.74 -2.34
N ALA A 120 -2.15 14.73 -3.53
CA ALA A 120 -1.70 13.52 -4.21
C ALA A 120 -0.63 12.74 -3.42
N ILE A 121 0.21 13.42 -2.64
CA ILE A 121 1.29 12.78 -1.87
C ILE A 121 0.74 12.02 -0.67
N ILE A 122 -0.29 12.53 0.02
CA ILE A 122 -0.89 11.87 1.20
C ILE A 122 -1.85 10.76 0.76
N LEU A 123 -2.53 10.91 -0.37
CA LEU A 123 -3.47 9.91 -0.90
C LEU A 123 -2.78 8.70 -1.55
N ALA A 124 -1.50 8.81 -1.94
CA ALA A 124 -0.79 7.76 -2.64
C ALA A 124 -0.76 6.42 -1.87
N THR A 125 -0.62 6.45 -0.54
CA THR A 125 -0.63 5.23 0.29
C THR A 125 -2.03 4.62 0.39
N THR A 126 -3.08 5.45 0.45
CA THR A 126 -4.48 5.00 0.49
C THR A 126 -4.93 4.42 -0.85
N ILE A 127 -4.61 5.11 -1.96
CA ILE A 127 -4.98 4.66 -3.30
C ILE A 127 -4.18 3.43 -3.71
N SER A 128 -2.88 3.35 -3.39
CA SER A 128 -2.10 2.13 -3.65
C SER A 128 -2.61 0.93 -2.83
N GLY A 129 -3.00 1.14 -1.57
CA GLY A 129 -3.71 0.12 -0.77
C GLY A 129 -4.99 -0.37 -1.45
N THR A 130 -5.76 0.55 -2.03
CA THR A 130 -6.97 0.24 -2.80
C THR A 130 -6.64 -0.62 -4.03
N MET A 131 -5.58 -0.30 -4.77
CA MET A 131 -5.15 -1.10 -5.94
C MET A 131 -4.77 -2.53 -5.58
N VAL A 132 -4.13 -2.73 -4.44
CA VAL A 132 -3.65 -4.06 -4.02
C VAL A 132 -4.65 -4.81 -3.15
N MET A 133 -5.84 -4.26 -2.87
CA MET A 133 -6.84 -4.89 -1.99
C MET A 133 -7.21 -6.31 -2.45
N GLY A 134 -7.18 -6.56 -3.77
CA GLY A 134 -7.47 -7.87 -4.36
C GLY A 134 -6.50 -8.98 -3.91
N LEU A 135 -5.31 -8.61 -3.42
CA LEU A 135 -4.34 -9.55 -2.85
C LEU A 135 -4.73 -10.04 -1.45
N ALA A 136 -5.59 -9.31 -0.72
CA ALA A 136 -6.00 -9.69 0.63
C ALA A 136 -6.68 -11.07 0.69
N PRO A 137 -7.74 -11.36 -0.09
CA PRO A 137 -8.33 -12.71 -0.09
C PRO A 137 -7.36 -13.77 -0.62
N ILE A 138 -6.45 -13.42 -1.54
CA ILE A 138 -5.46 -14.36 -2.07
C ILE A 138 -4.53 -14.88 -0.96
N PHE A 139 -4.04 -13.98 -0.09
CA PHE A 139 -3.15 -14.38 1.02
C PHE A 139 -3.92 -14.95 2.22
N LEU A 140 -5.04 -14.33 2.60
CA LEU A 140 -5.80 -14.74 3.78
C LEU A 140 -6.50 -16.09 3.59
N LEU A 141 -6.96 -16.38 2.38
CA LEU A 141 -7.67 -17.61 2.04
C LEU A 141 -6.80 -18.58 1.23
N ALA A 142 -5.48 -18.38 1.22
CA ALA A 142 -4.51 -19.21 0.48
C ALA A 142 -4.58 -20.71 0.84
N PHE A 143 -5.12 -21.05 2.00
CA PHE A 143 -5.30 -22.43 2.46
C PHE A 143 -6.45 -23.17 1.74
N LEU A 144 -7.27 -22.50 0.91
CA LEU A 144 -8.32 -23.16 0.14
C LEU A 144 -7.70 -24.05 -0.95
N PRO A 145 -7.89 -25.39 -0.89
CA PRO A 145 -7.14 -26.34 -1.72
C PRO A 145 -7.46 -26.28 -3.21
N ARG A 146 -8.56 -25.61 -3.58
CA ARG A 146 -9.07 -25.48 -4.95
C ARG A 146 -8.93 -24.08 -5.54
N ALA A 147 -8.34 -23.15 -4.78
CA ALA A 147 -8.02 -21.84 -5.32
C ALA A 147 -6.92 -21.98 -6.39
N GLY A 148 -7.16 -21.40 -7.56
CA GLY A 148 -6.27 -21.49 -8.72
C GLY A 148 -6.11 -20.15 -9.44
N ALA A 149 -5.63 -20.18 -10.68
CA ALA A 149 -5.42 -18.98 -11.49
C ALA A 149 -6.71 -18.15 -11.66
N LEU A 150 -7.87 -18.81 -11.76
CA LEU A 150 -9.15 -18.14 -11.86
C LEU A 150 -9.48 -17.35 -10.58
N SER A 151 -9.28 -17.94 -9.39
CA SER A 151 -9.44 -17.24 -8.11
C SER A 151 -8.54 -16.02 -8.01
N PHE A 152 -7.30 -16.13 -8.50
CA PHE A 152 -6.36 -15.01 -8.53
C PHE A 152 -6.89 -13.86 -9.39
N HIS A 153 -7.26 -14.12 -10.65
CA HIS A 153 -7.70 -13.06 -11.56
C HIS A 153 -9.03 -12.43 -11.15
N LEU A 154 -9.98 -13.22 -10.65
CA LEU A 154 -11.28 -12.72 -10.17
C LEU A 154 -11.14 -11.85 -8.91
N ALA A 155 -10.07 -12.02 -8.13
CA ALA A 155 -9.79 -11.17 -6.97
C ALA A 155 -8.90 -9.97 -7.32
N PHE A 156 -7.86 -10.18 -8.11
CA PHE A 156 -6.82 -9.19 -8.39
C PHE A 156 -7.34 -8.02 -9.24
N TRP A 157 -7.98 -8.31 -10.37
CA TRP A 157 -8.35 -7.27 -11.34
C TRP A 157 -9.39 -6.28 -10.80
N PRO A 158 -10.45 -6.69 -10.08
CA PRO A 158 -11.40 -5.73 -9.51
C PRO A 158 -10.74 -4.73 -8.55
N GLY A 159 -9.82 -5.19 -7.70
CA GLY A 159 -9.06 -4.32 -6.80
C GLY A 159 -8.20 -3.29 -7.55
N LEU A 160 -7.46 -3.74 -8.57
CA LEU A 160 -6.66 -2.85 -9.41
C LEU A 160 -7.53 -1.83 -10.14
N VAL A 161 -8.66 -2.27 -10.73
CA VAL A 161 -9.61 -1.39 -11.42
C VAL A 161 -10.15 -0.33 -10.46
N PHE A 162 -10.59 -0.69 -9.25
CA PHE A 162 -11.07 0.29 -8.27
C PHE A 162 -10.00 1.29 -7.86
N GLY A 163 -8.76 0.85 -7.67
CA GLY A 163 -7.65 1.76 -7.39
C GLY A 163 -7.34 2.70 -8.56
N VAL A 164 -7.35 2.22 -9.80
CA VAL A 164 -7.18 3.06 -11.00
C VAL A 164 -8.33 4.06 -11.16
N LEU A 165 -9.57 3.65 -10.91
CA LEU A 165 -10.73 4.54 -10.91
C LEU A 165 -10.61 5.61 -9.82
N ARG A 166 -10.08 5.27 -8.63
CA ARG A 166 -9.78 6.27 -7.60
C ARG A 166 -8.71 7.26 -8.03
N VAL A 167 -7.66 6.83 -8.73
CA VAL A 167 -6.70 7.78 -9.34
C VAL A 167 -7.41 8.70 -10.33
N ALA A 168 -8.20 8.13 -11.24
CA ALA A 168 -8.91 8.89 -12.27
C ALA A 168 -9.88 9.91 -11.66
N GLU A 169 -10.65 9.54 -10.65
CA GLU A 169 -11.57 10.44 -9.93
C GLU A 169 -10.83 11.63 -9.30
N ASN A 170 -9.66 11.40 -8.70
CA ASN A 170 -8.85 12.47 -8.13
C ASN A 170 -8.24 13.38 -9.22
N VAL A 171 -7.85 12.84 -10.37
CA VAL A 171 -7.24 13.63 -11.47
C VAL A 171 -8.28 14.43 -12.24
N ILE A 172 -9.46 13.85 -12.50
CA ILE A 172 -10.54 14.47 -13.29
C ILE A 172 -11.40 15.40 -12.41
N ALA A 173 -11.30 15.28 -11.08
CA ALA A 173 -12.11 16.02 -10.10
C ALA A 173 -13.63 15.87 -10.34
N ALA A 174 -14.06 14.73 -10.86
CA ALA A 174 -15.45 14.38 -11.10
C ALA A 174 -15.78 13.05 -10.40
N PRO A 175 -16.94 12.94 -9.72
CA PRO A 175 -17.30 11.73 -9.00
C PRO A 175 -17.49 10.57 -9.97
N ILE A 176 -16.68 9.53 -9.80
CA ILE A 176 -16.78 8.26 -10.56
C ILE A 176 -17.59 7.25 -9.75
N PHE A 177 -17.37 7.21 -8.43
CA PHE A 177 -18.08 6.28 -7.57
C PHE A 177 -19.44 6.85 -7.17
N PRO A 178 -20.49 6.01 -7.16
CA PRO A 178 -21.82 6.46 -6.80
C PRO A 178 -21.91 6.80 -5.31
N ALA A 179 -22.79 7.74 -4.96
CA ALA A 179 -22.91 8.27 -3.59
C ALA A 179 -23.19 7.19 -2.53
N TRP A 180 -23.94 6.14 -2.86
CA TRP A 180 -24.23 5.01 -1.95
C TRP A 180 -22.98 4.25 -1.52
N MET A 181 -21.90 4.35 -2.29
CA MET A 181 -20.65 3.71 -1.95
C MET A 181 -19.92 4.46 -0.83
N SER A 182 -20.23 5.74 -0.58
CA SER A 182 -19.63 6.50 0.52
C SER A 182 -20.12 6.01 1.87
N LEU A 183 -19.19 5.64 2.76
CA LEU A 183 -19.51 5.17 4.11
C LEU A 183 -19.07 6.21 5.15
N GLY A 184 -20.04 6.67 5.93
CA GLY A 184 -19.83 7.69 6.97
C GLY A 184 -19.69 9.11 6.40
N THR A 185 -19.11 10.00 7.20
CA THR A 185 -18.91 11.41 6.86
C THR A 185 -17.44 11.78 6.92
N GLY A 186 -17.00 12.71 6.06
CA GLY A 186 -15.66 13.28 6.09
C GLY A 186 -14.81 12.91 4.87
N ARG A 187 -13.54 13.33 4.90
CA ARG A 187 -12.65 13.32 3.72
C ARG A 187 -12.35 11.94 3.12
N TYR A 188 -12.55 10.87 3.89
CA TYR A 188 -12.23 9.49 3.49
C TYR A 188 -13.48 8.61 3.31
N ALA A 189 -14.69 9.18 3.29
CA ALA A 189 -15.92 8.39 3.23
C ALA A 189 -16.01 7.53 1.95
N VAL A 190 -15.61 8.09 0.80
CA VAL A 190 -15.53 7.35 -0.47
C VAL A 190 -14.45 6.28 -0.41
N ASP A 191 -13.25 6.60 0.08
CA ASP A 191 -12.14 5.64 0.16
C ASP A 191 -12.47 4.44 1.05
N LEU A 192 -13.07 4.69 2.22
CA LEU A 192 -13.52 3.63 3.13
C LEU A 192 -14.56 2.73 2.46
N GLY A 193 -15.55 3.36 1.82
CA GLY A 193 -16.57 2.70 1.02
C GLY A 193 -16.01 1.76 -0.03
N VAL A 194 -15.22 2.32 -0.96
CA VAL A 194 -14.59 1.60 -2.07
C VAL A 194 -13.75 0.42 -1.56
N ASN A 195 -13.02 0.59 -0.46
CA ASN A 195 -12.23 -0.50 0.11
C ASN A 195 -13.09 -1.60 0.75
N ILE A 196 -14.18 -1.26 1.45
CA ILE A 196 -15.09 -2.28 2.02
C ILE A 196 -15.80 -3.05 0.91
N TYR A 197 -16.51 -2.35 0.02
CA TYR A 197 -17.26 -3.00 -1.06
C TYR A 197 -16.34 -3.69 -2.07
N GLY A 198 -15.19 -3.09 -2.36
CA GLY A 198 -14.16 -3.70 -3.21
C GLY A 198 -13.55 -4.95 -2.60
N LEU A 199 -13.25 -4.95 -1.31
CA LEU A 199 -12.74 -6.15 -0.64
C LEU A 199 -13.77 -7.27 -0.65
N LEU A 200 -15.05 -6.95 -0.41
CA LEU A 200 -16.14 -7.92 -0.52
C LEU A 200 -16.23 -8.51 -1.94
N LEU A 201 -16.16 -7.66 -2.97
CA LEU A 201 -16.17 -8.09 -4.37
C LEU A 201 -14.97 -8.98 -4.70
N CYS A 202 -13.76 -8.57 -4.31
CA CYS A 202 -12.53 -9.34 -4.54
C CYS A 202 -12.57 -10.69 -3.83
N THR A 203 -13.10 -10.73 -2.60
CA THR A 203 -13.25 -11.96 -1.82
C THR A 203 -14.29 -12.88 -2.43
N ALA A 204 -15.43 -12.34 -2.85
CA ALA A 204 -16.46 -13.11 -3.57
C ALA A 204 -15.89 -13.69 -4.87
N GLY A 205 -15.16 -12.88 -5.64
CA GLY A 205 -14.47 -13.34 -6.86
C GLY A 205 -13.47 -14.47 -6.59
N TYR A 206 -12.66 -14.35 -5.52
CA TYR A 206 -11.74 -15.40 -5.11
C TYR A 206 -12.46 -16.73 -4.80
N LEU A 207 -13.53 -16.66 -4.01
CA LEU A 207 -14.33 -17.81 -3.60
C LEU A 207 -15.07 -18.44 -4.79
N ILE A 208 -15.64 -17.63 -5.69
CA ILE A 208 -16.25 -18.10 -6.94
C ILE A 208 -15.22 -18.82 -7.79
N GLY A 209 -14.02 -18.25 -7.96
CA GLY A 209 -12.95 -18.91 -8.71
C GLY A 209 -12.53 -20.25 -8.08
N ALA A 210 -12.52 -20.34 -6.75
CA ALA A 210 -12.17 -21.57 -6.04
C ALA A 210 -13.28 -22.62 -6.14
N TRP A 211 -14.54 -22.18 -6.15
CA TRP A 211 -15.71 -23.03 -6.38
C TRP A 211 -15.76 -23.53 -7.82
N LEU A 212 -15.53 -22.68 -8.82
CA LEU A 212 -15.46 -23.08 -10.22
C LEU A 212 -14.30 -24.04 -10.49
N GLY A 213 -13.14 -23.78 -9.88
CA GLY A 213 -11.99 -24.68 -9.93
C GLY A 213 -12.22 -26.04 -9.27
N SER A 214 -13.31 -26.20 -8.49
CA SER A 214 -13.71 -27.50 -7.94
C SER A 214 -14.27 -28.46 -8.98
N PHE A 215 -14.79 -27.95 -10.10
CA PHE A 215 -15.36 -28.74 -11.18
C PHE A 215 -14.32 -29.19 -12.21
N THR A 216 -13.12 -28.58 -12.21
CA THR A 216 -12.05 -28.95 -13.11
C THR A 216 -11.17 -30.04 -12.47
N PRO A 217 -11.04 -31.24 -13.07
CA PRO A 217 -10.16 -32.27 -12.53
C PRO A 217 -8.71 -31.77 -12.55
N LYS A 218 -8.03 -31.91 -11.41
CA LYS A 218 -6.63 -31.52 -11.26
C LYS A 218 -5.80 -32.48 -12.12
N ALA A 219 -5.24 -32.01 -13.24
CA ALA A 219 -4.26 -32.78 -14.00
C ALA A 219 -3.14 -33.20 -13.03
N ALA A 220 -2.91 -34.50 -12.91
CA ALA A 220 -1.87 -35.05 -12.04
C ALA A 220 -0.53 -34.43 -12.44
N LYS A 221 0.04 -33.63 -11.54
CA LYS A 221 1.37 -33.06 -11.74
C LYS A 221 2.34 -34.23 -11.69
N ALA A 222 2.79 -34.71 -12.85
CA ALA A 222 3.85 -35.70 -12.94
C ALA A 222 5.05 -35.15 -12.15
N LEU A 223 5.45 -35.89 -11.12
CA LEU A 223 6.66 -35.59 -10.36
C LEU A 223 7.84 -35.68 -11.35
N PRO A 224 8.74 -34.69 -11.39
CA PRO A 224 9.98 -34.86 -12.15
C PRO A 224 10.72 -36.06 -11.57
N GLU A 225 11.06 -37.02 -12.42
CA GLU A 225 11.91 -38.16 -12.05
C GLU A 225 13.24 -37.63 -11.49
N ALA A 226 13.66 -38.25 -10.38
CA ALA A 226 14.81 -37.86 -9.56
C ALA A 226 16.15 -38.11 -10.26
#